data_AF-A0A847E975-F1
#
_entry.id   AF-A0A847E975-F1
#
_cell.length_a   1.000
_cell.length_b   1.000
_cell.length_c   1.000
_cell.angle_alpha   90.00
_cell.angle_beta   90.00
_cell.angle_gamma   90.00
#
_symmetry.space_group_name_H-M   'P 1'
#
loop_
_entity.id
_entity.type
_entity.pdbx_description
1 polymer ?
#
loop_
_entity_poly.entity_id
_entity_poly.type
_entity_poly.pdbx_seq_one_letter_code
_entity_poly.pdbx_strand_id
1 'polypeptide(L)'
;MTRLAKIPLWVKSDHYKNLLIIMMVAAFWITIASTVSQASSPVPLNTPGIYSATADDGGTIYLYRYAPHTNKTPEFRTRGTPVVIFTGIMVNMNQFLSCTPADMKEAYENVNIPPVSSAPAWTLNTGKTDYEASIKADKMRYYSLAHYLWLQGYDPWLVNYRDTGRTPIHSAGNNDRSLNTLDTWAALDAPAAIARVKEITGKRMFIGGHSTGGLVAYAYLQGAYLDCGNVATAWIKRASCKSRFALGYHPHVKSSADLAKTRNADIKGFIGIDPAGVPWLPGFLDSTIFRMMAGSQFFLPLDFISDKFVRLLPSTLVYTSTDMFFGFINALASDDVDDPNLFNYMNFWLAENMDPLMGDWLVRYSVSGASVRSLGQYMDLGLKNVIREHYLNGEENFIPAKWMKGGPAPHPGNDGYYYYSENMSRMTVPMIVFSSITGALVSPQATDEFIISKKAPTAYDQWYVISGTAHVDIVMGKKAPTVLFPCLGAWLKTVDALPGNPTNTTTPASRIDR
;
A
#
# COMPACT_ATOMS: atom_id res chain seq x y z
N MET A 1 3.38 -34.17 -20.99
CA MET A 1 3.52 -35.14 -19.86
C MET A 1 4.98 -35.44 -19.50
N THR A 2 5.86 -34.44 -19.42
CA THR A 2 7.24 -34.63 -18.94
C THR A 2 7.73 -33.33 -18.33
N ARG A 3 7.42 -33.11 -17.04
CA ARG A 3 8.12 -32.19 -16.11
C ARG A 3 7.58 -32.20 -14.67
N LEU A 4 6.84 -33.25 -14.26
CA LEU A 4 6.38 -33.45 -12.87
C LEU A 4 7.38 -34.24 -11.99
N ALA A 5 8.60 -34.50 -12.47
CA ALA A 5 9.55 -35.42 -11.84
C ALA A 5 10.60 -34.75 -10.94
N LYS A 6 10.34 -33.56 -10.37
CA LYS A 6 11.23 -32.92 -9.40
C LYS A 6 10.46 -32.21 -8.27
N ILE A 7 9.56 -32.92 -7.61
CA ILE A 7 9.13 -32.52 -6.26
C ILE A 7 10.19 -33.06 -5.28
N PRO A 8 10.88 -32.20 -4.51
CA PRO A 8 11.84 -32.65 -3.50
C PRO A 8 11.19 -33.59 -2.47
N LEU A 9 11.85 -34.71 -2.14
CA LEU A 9 11.33 -35.79 -1.27
C LEU A 9 10.86 -35.34 0.13
N TRP A 10 11.30 -34.17 0.61
CA TRP A 10 11.00 -33.64 1.95
C TRP A 10 9.53 -33.22 2.14
N VAL A 11 8.77 -32.97 1.06
CA VAL A 11 7.33 -32.63 1.11
C VAL A 11 6.47 -33.81 1.63
N LYS A 12 7.05 -35.01 1.72
CA LYS A 12 6.38 -36.22 2.23
C LYS A 12 6.54 -36.45 3.73
N SER A 13 7.30 -35.65 4.45
CA SER A 13 7.47 -35.84 5.90
C SER A 13 6.25 -35.30 6.66
N ASP A 14 5.57 -36.19 7.39
CA ASP A 14 4.41 -35.88 8.24
C ASP A 14 4.73 -34.81 9.28
N HIS A 15 6.01 -34.65 9.66
CA HIS A 15 6.46 -33.62 10.59
C HIS A 15 6.22 -32.19 10.06
N TYR A 16 6.52 -31.92 8.78
CA TYR A 16 6.34 -30.58 8.20
C TYR A 16 4.89 -30.27 7.88
N LYS A 17 4.09 -31.28 7.52
CA LYS A 17 2.63 -31.14 7.39
C LYS A 17 1.99 -30.79 8.74
N ASN A 18 2.38 -31.50 9.80
CA ASN A 18 1.88 -31.23 11.15
C ASN A 18 2.32 -29.86 11.66
N LEU A 19 3.55 -29.42 11.37
CA LEU A 19 4.01 -28.07 11.70
C LEU A 19 3.20 -26.99 10.95
N LEU A 20 2.94 -27.17 9.65
CA LEU A 20 2.12 -26.26 8.85
C LEU A 20 0.68 -26.18 9.39
N ILE A 21 0.07 -27.32 9.72
CA ILE A 21 -1.28 -27.39 10.31
C ILE A 21 -1.29 -26.72 11.69
N ILE A 22 -0.29 -26.95 12.54
CA ILE A 22 -0.17 -26.29 13.85
C ILE A 22 0.00 -24.78 13.67
N MET A 23 0.80 -24.32 12.70
CA MET A 23 0.96 -22.90 12.39
C MET A 23 -0.34 -22.28 11.84
N MET A 24 -1.09 -22.99 11.00
CA MET A 24 -2.39 -22.53 10.49
C MET A 24 -3.45 -22.47 11.58
N VAL A 25 -3.50 -23.48 12.46
CA VAL A 25 -4.39 -23.52 13.63
C VAL A 25 -3.99 -22.42 14.64
N ALA A 26 -2.71 -22.25 14.93
CA ALA A 26 -2.22 -21.19 15.81
C ALA A 26 -2.51 -19.80 15.22
N ALA A 27 -2.28 -19.58 13.92
CA ALA A 27 -2.64 -18.35 13.23
C ALA A 27 -4.15 -18.09 13.29
N PHE A 28 -4.98 -19.12 13.09
CA PHE A 28 -6.44 -19.02 13.23
C PHE A 28 -6.86 -18.65 14.66
N TRP A 29 -6.29 -19.28 15.70
CA TRP A 29 -6.55 -18.92 17.10
C TRP A 29 -6.04 -17.51 17.48
N ILE A 30 -4.96 -17.06 16.87
CA ILE A 30 -4.40 -15.71 17.06
C ILE A 30 -5.29 -14.66 16.36
N THR A 31 -5.90 -14.97 15.22
CA THR A 31 -6.82 -14.04 14.50
C THR A 31 -8.14 -13.78 15.24
N ILE A 32 -8.52 -14.64 16.20
CA ILE A 32 -9.73 -14.51 17.02
C ILE A 32 -9.46 -13.95 18.42
N ALA A 33 -8.19 -13.79 18.81
CA ALA A 33 -7.82 -13.24 20.12
C ALA A 33 -7.85 -11.70 20.07
N SER A 34 -8.73 -11.07 20.85
CA SER A 34 -8.96 -9.62 20.86
C SER A 34 -7.85 -8.78 21.53
N THR A 35 -6.71 -9.40 21.88
CA THR A 35 -5.63 -8.76 22.66
C THR A 35 -4.24 -9.25 22.26
N VAL A 36 -3.96 -9.31 20.97
CA VAL A 36 -2.61 -9.64 20.48
C VAL A 36 -1.68 -8.47 20.82
N SER A 37 -0.52 -8.75 21.43
CA SER A 37 0.43 -7.68 21.79
C SER A 37 1.02 -7.02 20.55
N GLN A 38 1.30 -5.72 20.62
CA GLN A 38 1.84 -4.97 19.49
C GLN A 38 3.24 -5.48 19.13
N ALA A 39 3.48 -5.72 17.84
CA ALA A 39 4.81 -6.05 17.33
C ALA A 39 5.78 -4.86 17.53
N SER A 40 7.04 -5.17 17.84
CA SER A 40 8.11 -4.18 17.88
C SER A 40 8.90 -4.16 16.56
N SER A 41 9.37 -2.98 16.18
CA SER A 41 10.21 -2.83 15.00
C SER A 41 11.67 -2.71 15.42
N PRO A 42 12.56 -3.65 15.06
CA PRO A 42 14.00 -3.43 15.16
C PRO A 42 14.53 -2.56 14.00
N VAL A 43 13.66 -2.15 13.07
CA VAL A 43 14.00 -1.25 11.96
C VAL A 43 14.43 0.10 12.55
N PRO A 44 15.64 0.59 12.25
CA PRO A 44 16.15 1.81 12.84
C PRO A 44 15.36 3.04 12.36
N LEU A 45 14.85 3.80 13.33
CA LEU A 45 14.10 5.04 13.11
C LEU A 45 14.77 6.21 13.84
N ASN A 46 14.72 7.38 13.23
CA ASN A 46 15.09 8.62 13.89
C ASN A 46 13.92 9.12 14.73
N THR A 47 14.02 9.08 16.06
CA THR A 47 12.95 9.57 16.96
C THR A 47 12.44 10.97 16.62
N PRO A 48 13.29 11.96 16.27
CA PRO A 48 12.81 13.29 15.84
C PRO A 48 11.97 13.30 14.54
N GLY A 49 12.00 12.21 13.78
CA GLY A 49 11.21 12.03 12.56
C GLY A 49 9.86 11.36 12.79
N ILE A 50 9.54 10.96 14.02
CA ILE A 50 8.26 10.32 14.35
C ILE A 50 7.23 11.40 14.67
N TYR A 51 6.13 11.40 13.92
CA TYR A 51 5.01 12.29 14.13
C TYR A 51 3.72 11.50 14.25
N SER A 52 2.69 12.13 14.83
CA SER A 52 1.33 11.60 14.80
C SER A 52 0.34 12.69 14.41
N ALA A 53 -0.81 12.24 13.93
CA ALA A 53 -1.98 13.03 13.60
C ALA A 53 -3.22 12.39 14.25
N THR A 54 -4.21 13.21 14.60
CA THR A 54 -5.51 12.73 15.09
C THR A 54 -6.52 12.82 13.94
N ALA A 55 -7.12 11.69 13.56
CA ALA A 55 -8.19 11.65 12.58
C ALA A 55 -9.51 12.19 13.15
N ASP A 56 -10.50 12.49 12.30
CA ASP A 56 -11.77 13.12 12.72
C ASP A 56 -12.58 12.29 13.72
N ASP A 57 -12.44 10.97 13.67
CA ASP A 57 -13.04 10.04 14.62
C ASP A 57 -12.19 9.90 15.91
N GLY A 58 -10.98 10.42 15.90
CA GLY A 58 -10.03 10.42 17.00
C GLY A 58 -9.09 9.23 17.02
N GLY A 59 -8.95 8.50 15.91
CA GLY A 59 -7.84 7.55 15.72
C GLY A 59 -6.49 8.29 15.64
N THR A 60 -5.41 7.60 16.02
CA THR A 60 -4.05 8.14 16.00
C THR A 60 -3.28 7.55 14.83
N ILE A 61 -2.86 8.41 13.91
CA ILE A 61 -2.15 8.02 12.69
C ILE A 61 -0.71 8.45 12.81
N TYR A 62 0.21 7.50 12.79
CA TYR A 62 1.65 7.75 12.84
C TYR A 62 2.23 7.95 11.44
N LEU A 63 3.14 8.91 11.37
CA LEU A 63 3.93 9.24 10.20
C LEU A 63 5.41 9.20 10.57
N TYR A 64 6.24 8.87 9.60
CA TYR A 64 7.68 8.95 9.71
C TYR A 64 8.25 9.86 8.63
N ARG A 65 8.89 10.95 9.06
CA ARG A 65 9.70 11.81 8.22
C ARG A 65 11.07 11.17 8.06
N TYR A 66 11.46 10.85 6.84
CA TYR A 66 12.68 10.11 6.58
C TYR A 66 13.92 11.00 6.56
N ALA A 67 14.96 10.54 7.26
CA ALA A 67 16.35 10.86 6.99
C ALA A 67 17.16 9.57 7.20
N PRO A 68 18.34 9.41 6.57
CA PRO A 68 19.21 8.29 6.83
C PRO A 68 19.51 8.16 8.32
N HIS A 69 19.22 7.00 8.92
CA HIS A 69 19.60 6.74 10.30
C HIS A 69 21.13 6.64 10.43
N THR A 70 21.71 7.43 11.32
CA THR A 70 23.14 7.48 11.63
C THR A 70 23.33 7.79 13.12
N ASN A 71 24.57 7.76 13.61
CA ASN A 71 24.91 8.20 14.98
C ASN A 71 24.92 9.74 15.14
N LYS A 72 24.59 10.50 14.09
CA LYS A 72 24.56 11.96 14.09
C LYS A 72 23.13 12.47 14.14
N THR A 73 22.97 13.77 14.38
CA THR A 73 21.67 14.45 14.26
C THR A 73 21.05 14.19 12.88
N PRO A 74 19.80 13.72 12.80
CA PRO A 74 19.14 13.46 11.52
C PRO A 74 19.03 14.73 10.66
N GLU A 75 19.45 14.63 9.40
CA GLU A 75 19.34 15.71 8.42
C GLU A 75 18.09 15.52 7.55
N PHE A 76 16.95 16.02 8.02
CA PHE A 76 15.73 16.06 7.19
C PHE A 76 15.88 17.07 6.04
N ARG A 77 15.27 16.79 4.89
CA ARG A 77 15.29 17.70 3.73
C ARG A 77 14.28 18.84 3.91
N THR A 78 14.45 19.66 4.94
CA THR A 78 13.53 20.75 5.30
C THR A 78 13.28 21.77 4.18
N ARG A 79 14.25 21.96 3.26
CA ARG A 79 14.09 22.79 2.06
C ARG A 79 13.40 22.09 0.90
N GLY A 80 13.42 20.76 0.85
CA GLY A 80 12.78 19.94 -0.18
C GLY A 80 11.25 20.01 -0.15
N THR A 81 10.64 19.63 -1.26
CA THR A 81 9.18 19.45 -1.36
C THR A 81 8.78 18.16 -0.65
N PRO A 82 7.73 18.16 0.20
CA PRO A 82 7.26 16.94 0.83
C PRO A 82 6.70 15.94 -0.18
N VAL A 83 7.02 14.66 0.02
CA VAL A 83 6.46 13.54 -0.74
C VAL A 83 5.88 12.55 0.27
N VAL A 84 4.54 12.49 0.34
CA VAL A 84 3.80 11.66 1.29
C VAL A 84 3.40 10.35 0.61
N ILE A 85 3.92 9.24 1.09
CA ILE A 85 3.74 7.92 0.51
C ILE A 85 2.96 7.01 1.47
N PHE A 86 1.87 6.44 0.95
CA PHE A 86 1.02 5.47 1.62
C PHE A 86 1.33 4.04 1.15
N THR A 87 1.08 3.07 2.03
CA THR A 87 1.47 1.67 1.84
C THR A 87 0.40 0.85 1.12
N GLY A 88 0.77 -0.34 0.66
CA GLY A 88 -0.21 -1.34 0.22
C GLY A 88 -1.04 -1.92 1.38
N ILE A 89 -2.03 -2.75 1.02
CA ILE A 89 -2.78 -3.53 2.03
C ILE A 89 -1.87 -4.58 2.67
N MET A 90 -2.12 -4.90 3.95
CA MET A 90 -1.36 -5.90 4.73
C MET A 90 0.15 -5.61 4.84
N VAL A 91 0.56 -4.37 4.58
CA VAL A 91 1.93 -3.91 4.78
C VAL A 91 1.96 -2.56 5.50
N ASN A 92 3.07 -2.27 6.16
CA ASN A 92 3.37 -1.01 6.84
C ASN A 92 4.47 -0.23 6.08
N MET A 93 4.83 0.95 6.60
CA MET A 93 5.77 1.87 5.97
C MET A 93 7.16 1.31 5.68
N ASN A 94 7.55 0.19 6.32
CA ASN A 94 8.82 -0.48 6.03
C ASN A 94 8.92 -0.96 4.58
N GLN A 95 7.80 -1.06 3.86
CA GLN A 95 7.73 -1.22 2.41
C GLN A 95 8.63 -0.23 1.65
N PHE A 96 8.85 0.97 2.19
CA PHE A 96 9.66 2.02 1.57
C PHE A 96 10.98 2.32 2.34
N LEU A 97 11.22 1.64 3.47
CA LEU A 97 12.33 1.89 4.42
C LEU A 97 13.36 0.75 4.47
N SER A 98 13.58 0.04 3.38
CA SER A 98 14.57 -1.04 3.32
C SER A 98 15.94 -0.58 3.85
N CYS A 99 16.34 -1.13 4.99
CA CYS A 99 17.59 -0.88 5.69
C CYS A 99 17.90 -2.06 6.59
N THR A 100 19.15 -2.24 7.02
CA THR A 100 19.56 -3.39 7.82
C THR A 100 19.32 -3.18 9.32
N PRO A 101 18.45 -3.95 9.99
CA PRO A 101 18.32 -3.94 11.45
C PRO A 101 19.56 -4.49 12.13
N ALA A 102 19.75 -4.10 13.39
CA ALA A 102 20.91 -4.53 14.17
C ALA A 102 21.01 -6.05 14.33
N ASP A 103 19.86 -6.74 14.44
CA ASP A 103 19.77 -8.20 14.62
C ASP A 103 19.96 -9.00 13.32
N MET A 104 19.99 -8.36 12.15
CA MET A 104 20.11 -9.02 10.84
C MET A 104 21.33 -8.58 10.03
N LYS A 105 22.32 -7.94 10.67
CA LYS A 105 23.53 -7.42 9.97
C LYS A 105 24.25 -8.48 9.15
N GLU A 106 24.52 -9.64 9.75
CA GLU A 106 25.22 -10.75 9.08
C GLU A 106 24.41 -11.34 7.92
N ALA A 107 23.08 -11.39 8.04
CA ALA A 107 22.23 -11.89 6.96
C ALA A 107 22.17 -10.89 5.80
N TYR A 108 21.94 -9.61 6.07
CA TYR A 108 21.62 -8.61 5.05
C TYR A 108 22.84 -7.87 4.47
N GLU A 109 24.06 -8.04 5.00
CA GLU A 109 25.28 -7.57 4.33
C GLU A 109 25.48 -8.19 2.93
N ASN A 110 24.85 -9.35 2.73
CA ASN A 110 24.91 -10.16 1.50
C ASN A 110 23.82 -9.83 0.49
N VAL A 111 23.00 -8.78 0.71
CA VAL A 111 22.06 -8.31 -0.32
C VAL A 111 22.80 -8.06 -1.63
N ASN A 112 22.24 -8.53 -2.73
CA ASN A 112 22.84 -8.35 -4.04
C ASN A 112 22.46 -6.97 -4.60
N ILE A 113 23.48 -6.22 -4.98
CA ILE A 113 23.36 -4.96 -5.73
C ILE A 113 24.36 -5.02 -6.90
N PRO A 114 24.08 -4.36 -8.04
CA PRO A 114 24.96 -4.43 -9.20
C PRO A 114 26.39 -3.95 -8.89
N PRO A 115 27.41 -4.34 -9.68
CA PRO A 115 28.72 -3.70 -9.59
C PRO A 115 28.60 -2.21 -9.95
N VAL A 116 29.53 -1.38 -9.43
CA VAL A 116 29.55 0.09 -9.63
C VAL A 116 29.49 0.47 -11.11
N SER A 117 30.12 -0.31 -11.99
CA SER A 117 30.15 -0.08 -13.44
C SER A 117 28.77 -0.16 -14.13
N SER A 118 27.80 -0.84 -13.51
CA SER A 118 26.44 -1.00 -14.03
C SER A 118 25.36 -0.48 -13.07
N ALA A 119 25.76 0.18 -11.98
CA ALA A 119 24.82 0.71 -11.00
C ALA A 119 24.17 2.00 -11.51
N PRO A 120 22.88 2.26 -11.18
CA PRO A 120 22.22 3.52 -11.53
C PRO A 120 22.97 4.73 -10.98
N ALA A 121 23.07 5.81 -11.76
CA ALA A 121 23.87 6.97 -11.38
C ALA A 121 23.48 7.61 -10.03
N TRP A 122 22.22 7.50 -9.62
CA TRP A 122 21.74 8.05 -8.35
C TRP A 122 22.30 7.35 -7.11
N THR A 123 22.78 6.11 -7.25
CA THR A 123 23.32 5.31 -6.12
C THR A 123 24.79 5.56 -5.89
N LEU A 124 25.46 6.28 -6.79
CA LEU A 124 26.90 6.45 -6.80
C LEU A 124 27.31 7.78 -6.17
N ASN A 125 28.53 7.83 -5.65
CA ASN A 125 29.14 9.07 -5.20
C ASN A 125 29.38 10.03 -6.39
N THR A 126 29.73 11.30 -6.10
CA THR A 126 29.97 12.33 -7.13
C THR A 126 31.03 11.92 -8.17
N GLY A 127 32.04 11.16 -7.76
CA GLY A 127 33.10 10.67 -8.64
C GLY A 127 32.72 9.45 -9.48
N LYS A 128 31.57 8.82 -9.22
CA LYS A 128 31.10 7.56 -9.83
C LYS A 128 32.09 6.40 -9.71
N THR A 129 32.96 6.43 -8.69
CA THR A 129 33.96 5.40 -8.43
C THR A 129 33.51 4.39 -7.38
N ASP A 130 32.47 4.72 -6.63
CA ASP A 130 31.91 3.89 -5.57
C ASP A 130 30.44 4.27 -5.30
N TYR A 131 29.73 3.46 -4.53
CA TYR A 131 28.41 3.78 -3.99
C TYR A 131 28.47 5.02 -3.08
N GLU A 132 27.36 5.77 -3.03
CA GLU A 132 27.20 6.82 -2.04
C GLU A 132 27.25 6.24 -0.62
N ALA A 133 27.68 7.06 0.34
CA ALA A 133 28.11 6.59 1.65
C ALA A 133 27.07 5.75 2.41
N SER A 134 25.78 6.06 2.27
CA SER A 134 24.71 5.35 2.99
C SER A 134 24.44 3.97 2.40
N ILE A 135 24.32 3.84 1.07
CA ILE A 135 24.17 2.56 0.37
C ILE A 135 25.43 1.70 0.53
N LYS A 136 26.62 2.32 0.52
CA LYS A 136 27.87 1.60 0.79
C LYS A 136 27.89 0.99 2.19
N ALA A 137 27.39 1.72 3.19
CA ALA A 137 27.32 1.25 4.56
C ALA A 137 26.19 0.23 4.80
N ASP A 138 25.11 0.31 4.02
CA ASP A 138 23.93 -0.55 4.15
C ASP A 138 23.27 -0.74 2.77
N LYS A 139 23.59 -1.87 2.13
CA LYS A 139 23.16 -2.16 0.75
C LYS A 139 21.64 -2.27 0.61
N MET A 140 20.90 -2.57 1.67
CA MET A 140 19.43 -2.62 1.65
C MET A 140 18.81 -1.29 1.20
N ARG A 141 19.48 -0.17 1.48
CA ARG A 141 19.03 1.18 1.09
C ARG A 141 18.98 1.39 -0.41
N TYR A 142 19.67 0.55 -1.19
CA TYR A 142 19.55 0.52 -2.65
C TYR A 142 18.08 0.32 -3.08
N TYR A 143 17.30 -0.44 -2.32
CA TYR A 143 15.89 -0.73 -2.59
C TYR A 143 14.91 0.22 -1.86
N SER A 144 15.41 1.21 -1.12
CA SER A 144 14.54 2.13 -0.35
C SER A 144 14.11 3.34 -1.18
N LEU A 145 12.80 3.41 -1.48
CA LEU A 145 12.19 4.60 -2.11
C LEU A 145 12.39 5.86 -1.25
N ALA A 146 12.27 5.75 0.07
CA ALA A 146 12.48 6.89 0.97
C ALA A 146 13.91 7.43 0.87
N HIS A 147 14.90 6.54 0.81
CA HIS A 147 16.30 6.92 0.64
C HIS A 147 16.57 7.56 -0.72
N TYR A 148 16.00 6.98 -1.79
CA TYR A 148 16.05 7.56 -3.13
C TYR A 148 15.53 9.00 -3.14
N LEU A 149 14.32 9.24 -2.63
CA LEU A 149 13.70 10.57 -2.58
C LEU A 149 14.54 11.56 -1.77
N TRP A 150 15.12 11.13 -0.65
CA TRP A 150 16.01 11.96 0.17
C TRP A 150 17.31 12.34 -0.58
N LEU A 151 17.90 11.42 -1.34
CA LEU A 151 19.05 11.70 -2.20
C LEU A 151 18.71 12.68 -3.33
N GLN A 152 17.49 12.61 -3.86
CA GLN A 152 16.99 13.58 -4.85
C GLN A 152 16.64 14.95 -4.25
N GLY A 153 16.75 15.12 -2.92
CA GLY A 153 16.51 16.39 -2.23
C GLY A 153 15.05 16.64 -1.82
N TYR A 154 14.16 15.66 -1.98
CA TYR A 154 12.78 15.72 -1.48
C TYR A 154 12.72 15.39 0.01
N ASP A 155 11.62 15.79 0.66
CA ASP A 155 11.34 15.52 2.08
C ASP A 155 10.37 14.33 2.18
N PRO A 156 10.82 13.08 2.39
CA PRO A 156 9.94 11.92 2.29
C PRO A 156 9.19 11.72 3.61
N TRP A 157 7.89 11.48 3.51
CA TRP A 157 6.99 11.20 4.63
C TRP A 157 6.26 9.90 4.35
N LEU A 158 6.31 8.97 5.30
CA LEU A 158 5.65 7.67 5.17
C LEU A 158 4.57 7.55 6.23
N VAL A 159 3.48 6.85 5.90
CA VAL A 159 2.29 6.77 6.75
C VAL A 159 1.94 5.32 7.03
N ASN A 160 1.63 5.01 8.29
CA ASN A 160 0.93 3.76 8.64
C ASN A 160 -0.56 4.04 8.77
N TYR A 161 -1.38 3.22 8.14
CA TYR A 161 -2.83 3.22 8.38
C TYR A 161 -3.16 2.80 9.81
N ARG A 162 -4.30 3.21 10.35
CA ARG A 162 -4.81 2.67 11.61
C ARG A 162 -4.77 1.14 11.63
N ASP A 163 -4.39 0.60 12.78
CA ASP A 163 -4.17 -0.83 13.07
C ASP A 163 -3.03 -1.47 12.26
N THR A 164 -2.14 -0.64 11.71
CA THR A 164 -0.92 -1.09 11.04
C THR A 164 0.31 -0.42 11.63
N GLY A 165 1.46 -1.01 11.34
CA GLY A 165 2.75 -0.55 11.83
C GLY A 165 3.24 -1.37 13.01
N ARG A 166 4.32 -0.91 13.60
CA ARG A 166 5.02 -1.58 14.70
C ARG A 166 5.48 -0.50 15.67
N THR A 167 5.60 -0.82 16.96
CA THR A 167 6.09 0.18 17.92
C THR A 167 7.49 0.67 17.51
N PRO A 168 7.78 1.98 17.65
CA PRO A 168 6.96 3.04 18.25
C PRO A 168 5.98 3.77 17.29
N ILE A 169 5.85 3.34 16.05
CA ILE A 169 5.09 4.01 14.97
C ILE A 169 3.82 3.24 14.57
N HIS A 170 3.23 2.48 15.50
CA HIS A 170 1.98 1.76 15.25
C HIS A 170 0.79 2.71 15.34
N SER A 171 0.07 2.87 14.23
CA SER A 171 -1.16 3.67 14.16
C SER A 171 -2.31 2.91 14.80
N ALA A 172 -3.12 3.59 15.60
CA ALA A 172 -4.20 2.96 16.36
C ALA A 172 -5.55 3.53 15.93
N GLY A 173 -6.47 2.64 15.55
CA GLY A 173 -7.87 2.98 15.39
C GLY A 173 -8.54 3.30 16.72
N ASN A 174 -9.76 3.80 16.64
CA ASN A 174 -10.63 4.06 17.78
C ASN A 174 -11.83 3.10 17.85
N ASN A 175 -11.87 2.09 16.98
CA ASN A 175 -12.94 1.09 16.95
C ASN A 175 -12.39 -0.26 17.42
N ASP A 176 -13.06 -0.77 18.43
CA ASP A 176 -12.74 -1.97 19.18
C ASP A 176 -13.34 -3.23 18.53
N ARG A 177 -13.80 -3.10 17.29
CA ARG A 177 -14.52 -4.12 16.50
C ARG A 177 -13.91 -4.39 15.13
N SER A 178 -12.67 -3.96 14.90
CA SER A 178 -11.95 -4.19 13.63
C SER A 178 -12.79 -3.80 12.40
N LEU A 179 -13.51 -2.68 12.48
CA LEU A 179 -14.48 -2.28 11.44
C LEU A 179 -13.82 -1.60 10.24
N ASN A 180 -12.51 -1.34 10.29
CA ASN A 180 -11.81 -0.52 9.31
C ASN A 180 -11.92 -1.11 7.89
N THR A 181 -12.25 -0.22 6.95
CA THR A 181 -12.33 -0.48 5.51
C THR A 181 -11.36 0.43 4.77
N LEU A 182 -11.25 0.27 3.45
CA LEU A 182 -10.47 1.18 2.62
C LEU A 182 -11.04 2.60 2.69
N ASP A 183 -12.37 2.73 2.86
CA ASP A 183 -13.03 4.03 3.07
C ASP A 183 -12.51 4.74 4.32
N THR A 184 -12.27 3.99 5.39
CA THR A 184 -11.77 4.55 6.64
C THR A 184 -10.38 5.15 6.42
N TRP A 185 -9.50 4.41 5.72
CA TRP A 185 -8.17 4.89 5.39
C TRP A 185 -8.20 6.09 4.42
N ALA A 186 -9.09 6.05 3.43
CA ALA A 186 -9.24 7.10 2.42
C ALA A 186 -9.84 8.41 2.97
N ALA A 187 -10.86 8.30 3.82
CA ALA A 187 -11.67 9.43 4.26
C ALA A 187 -11.25 10.00 5.63
N LEU A 188 -10.45 9.27 6.41
CA LEU A 188 -9.98 9.70 7.73
C LEU A 188 -8.44 9.75 7.83
N ASP A 189 -7.75 8.65 7.51
CA ASP A 189 -6.31 8.55 7.78
C ASP A 189 -5.47 9.39 6.83
N ALA A 190 -5.72 9.26 5.52
CA ALA A 190 -5.01 10.04 4.51
C ALA A 190 -5.21 11.55 4.72
N PRO A 191 -6.44 12.07 4.94
CA PRO A 191 -6.63 13.47 5.31
C PRO A 191 -5.86 13.92 6.55
N ALA A 192 -5.89 13.14 7.63
CA ALA A 192 -5.20 13.48 8.87
C ALA A 192 -3.67 13.54 8.68
N ALA A 193 -3.11 12.56 7.96
CA ALA A 193 -1.69 12.50 7.65
C ALA A 193 -1.25 13.68 6.77
N ILE A 194 -1.96 13.95 5.68
CA ILE A 194 -1.65 15.04 4.74
C ILE A 194 -1.76 16.40 5.44
N ALA A 195 -2.81 16.62 6.25
CA ALA A 195 -2.98 17.84 7.02
C ALA A 195 -1.82 18.05 8.00
N ARG A 196 -1.35 16.99 8.66
CA ARG A 196 -0.20 17.06 9.58
C ARG A 196 1.10 17.42 8.87
N VAL A 197 1.38 16.84 7.70
CA VAL A 197 2.55 17.21 6.89
C VAL A 197 2.45 18.68 6.45
N LYS A 198 1.26 19.14 6.04
CA LYS A 198 1.02 20.53 5.65
C LYS A 198 1.26 21.48 6.83
N GLU A 199 0.77 21.14 8.02
CA GLU A 199 0.97 21.92 9.25
C GLU A 199 2.46 22.07 9.59
N ILE A 200 3.23 20.98 9.51
CA ILE A 200 4.65 20.97 9.87
C ILE A 200 5.50 21.72 8.84
N THR A 201 5.18 21.57 7.56
CA THR A 201 6.05 22.04 6.48
C THR A 201 5.61 23.37 5.88
N GLY A 202 4.32 23.72 5.95
CA GLY A 202 3.70 24.85 5.26
C GLY A 202 3.63 24.69 3.73
N LYS A 203 4.12 23.58 3.16
CA LYS A 203 4.35 23.44 1.71
C LYS A 203 3.22 22.69 1.00
N ARG A 204 3.10 22.93 -0.31
CA ARG A 204 2.41 22.00 -1.22
C ARG A 204 3.27 20.74 -1.36
N MET A 205 2.65 19.60 -1.62
CA MET A 205 3.33 18.30 -1.57
C MET A 205 2.90 17.35 -2.69
N PHE A 206 3.70 16.32 -2.93
CA PHE A 206 3.26 15.16 -3.70
C PHE A 206 2.63 14.14 -2.76
N ILE A 207 1.61 13.43 -3.23
CA ILE A 207 0.97 12.33 -2.49
C ILE A 207 0.83 11.11 -3.39
N GLY A 208 0.78 9.93 -2.79
CA GLY A 208 0.58 8.71 -3.55
C GLY A 208 0.97 7.49 -2.76
N GLY A 209 1.15 6.36 -3.44
CA GLY A 209 1.52 5.14 -2.76
C GLY A 209 1.48 3.89 -3.62
N HIS A 210 1.80 2.77 -2.99
CA HIS A 210 1.68 1.46 -3.58
C HIS A 210 0.28 0.89 -3.36
N SER A 211 -0.33 0.29 -4.38
CA SER A 211 -1.58 -0.47 -4.20
C SER A 211 -2.67 0.39 -3.53
N THR A 212 -3.12 0.01 -2.34
CA THR A 212 -4.08 0.76 -1.52
C THR A 212 -3.64 2.20 -1.25
N GLY A 213 -2.33 2.45 -1.20
CA GLY A 213 -1.75 3.79 -1.09
C GLY A 213 -2.10 4.70 -2.25
N GLY A 214 -2.24 4.15 -3.46
CA GLY A 214 -2.79 4.87 -4.61
C GLY A 214 -4.28 5.17 -4.43
N LEU A 215 -5.05 4.20 -3.93
CA LEU A 215 -6.49 4.33 -3.69
C LEU A 215 -6.85 5.44 -2.73
N VAL A 216 -6.22 5.46 -1.55
CA VAL A 216 -6.51 6.49 -0.55
C VAL A 216 -6.12 7.89 -1.03
N ALA A 217 -5.08 7.99 -1.88
CA ALA A 217 -4.61 9.25 -2.41
C ALA A 217 -5.53 9.80 -3.52
N TYR A 218 -6.01 8.98 -4.47
CA TYR A 218 -7.00 9.46 -5.44
C TYR A 218 -8.34 9.76 -4.75
N ALA A 219 -8.75 8.97 -3.75
CA ALA A 219 -9.96 9.25 -2.98
C ALA A 219 -9.87 10.58 -2.21
N TYR A 220 -8.71 10.89 -1.64
CA TYR A 220 -8.44 12.20 -1.04
C TYR A 220 -8.66 13.32 -2.06
N LEU A 221 -8.09 13.22 -3.25
CA LEU A 221 -8.20 14.22 -4.32
C LEU A 221 -9.62 14.38 -4.86
N GLN A 222 -10.46 13.35 -4.76
CA GLN A 222 -11.88 13.44 -5.08
C GLN A 222 -12.71 14.23 -4.04
N GLY A 223 -12.10 14.64 -2.92
CA GLY A 223 -12.81 15.29 -1.83
C GLY A 223 -13.67 14.31 -1.04
N ALA A 224 -13.30 13.02 -0.99
CA ALA A 224 -14.04 12.02 -0.24
C ALA A 224 -13.96 12.25 1.28
N TYR A 225 -15.07 12.01 1.98
CA TYR A 225 -15.20 12.08 3.44
C TYR A 225 -16.32 11.14 3.92
N LEU A 226 -16.27 10.71 5.20
CA LEU A 226 -17.39 9.98 5.82
C LEU A 226 -18.47 10.96 6.28
N ASP A 227 -19.72 10.71 5.88
CA ASP A 227 -20.88 11.53 6.24
C ASP A 227 -21.37 11.21 7.66
N CYS A 228 -20.66 11.73 8.66
CA CYS A 228 -21.09 11.67 10.06
C CYS A 228 -22.19 12.70 10.39
N GLY A 229 -22.93 13.23 9.39
CA GLY A 229 -24.04 14.18 9.56
C GLY A 229 -23.62 15.65 9.49
N ASN A 230 -24.61 16.57 9.40
CA ASN A 230 -24.38 18.02 9.39
C ASN A 230 -24.04 18.50 10.81
N VAL A 231 -22.76 18.48 11.15
CA VAL A 231 -22.25 18.73 12.51
C VAL A 231 -21.39 19.98 12.52
N ALA A 232 -21.77 20.96 13.36
CA ALA A 232 -21.16 22.28 13.38
C ALA A 232 -19.74 22.34 13.97
N THR A 233 -19.27 21.27 14.62
CA THR A 233 -17.94 21.24 15.27
C THR A 233 -17.24 19.89 15.15
N ALA A 234 -15.91 19.90 15.23
CA ALA A 234 -15.07 18.70 15.18
C ALA A 234 -15.39 17.70 16.31
N TRP A 235 -15.73 18.18 17.51
CA TRP A 235 -16.10 17.32 18.64
C TRP A 235 -17.42 16.56 18.36
N ILE A 236 -18.44 17.23 17.82
CA ILE A 236 -19.71 16.57 17.47
C ILE A 236 -19.45 15.56 16.34
N LYS A 237 -18.65 15.91 15.33
CA LYS A 237 -18.26 14.97 14.27
C LYS A 237 -17.63 13.71 14.84
N ARG A 238 -16.67 13.87 15.75
CA ARG A 238 -16.00 12.78 16.44
C ARG A 238 -16.98 11.88 17.19
N ALA A 239 -17.84 12.48 18.01
CA ALA A 239 -18.83 11.73 18.79
C ALA A 239 -19.81 10.98 17.86
N SER A 240 -20.21 11.62 16.76
CA SER A 240 -21.11 11.09 15.74
C SER A 240 -20.52 9.90 14.98
N CYS A 241 -19.24 9.95 14.58
CA CYS A 241 -18.58 8.80 13.97
C CYS A 241 -18.40 7.66 14.99
N LYS A 242 -17.95 7.98 16.21
CA LYS A 242 -17.76 6.99 17.28
C LYS A 242 -19.03 6.23 17.64
N SER A 243 -20.17 6.92 17.75
CA SER A 243 -21.44 6.25 18.08
C SER A 243 -21.86 5.25 16.99
N ARG A 244 -21.65 5.56 15.72
CA ARG A 244 -21.93 4.64 14.60
C ARG A 244 -21.00 3.42 14.60
N PHE A 245 -19.72 3.64 14.86
CA PHE A 245 -18.77 2.52 14.99
C PHE A 245 -19.12 1.62 16.18
N ALA A 246 -19.54 2.21 17.31
CA ALA A 246 -20.01 1.47 18.47
C ALA A 246 -21.30 0.68 18.18
N LEU A 247 -22.17 1.19 17.30
CA LEU A 247 -23.31 0.43 16.79
C LEU A 247 -22.82 -0.71 15.91
N GLY A 248 -21.87 -0.49 15.00
CA GLY A 248 -21.17 -1.54 14.23
C GLY A 248 -21.15 -1.32 12.72
N TYR A 249 -21.34 -0.08 12.28
CA TYR A 249 -21.35 0.32 10.87
C TYR A 249 -20.58 1.63 10.67
N HIS A 250 -20.13 1.88 9.44
CA HIS A 250 -19.58 3.17 9.02
C HIS A 250 -20.66 4.03 8.38
N PRO A 251 -20.66 5.36 8.56
CA PRO A 251 -21.47 6.23 7.71
C PRO A 251 -21.07 6.09 6.24
N HIS A 252 -21.98 6.45 5.33
CA HIS A 252 -21.65 6.50 3.91
C HIS A 252 -20.52 7.47 3.62
N VAL A 253 -19.72 7.13 2.61
CA VAL A 253 -18.78 8.05 1.98
C VAL A 253 -19.58 9.04 1.13
N LYS A 254 -19.15 10.29 1.13
CA LYS A 254 -19.60 11.34 0.20
C LYS A 254 -18.40 12.08 -0.35
N SER A 255 -18.62 12.86 -1.40
CA SER A 255 -17.63 13.78 -1.94
C SER A 255 -18.14 15.21 -1.95
N SER A 256 -17.22 16.17 -1.85
CA SER A 256 -17.51 17.60 -2.01
C SER A 256 -16.63 18.18 -3.10
N ALA A 257 -17.24 18.89 -4.06
CA ALA A 257 -16.53 19.56 -5.14
C ALA A 257 -15.57 20.64 -4.61
N ASP A 258 -15.99 21.40 -3.60
CA ASP A 258 -15.18 22.45 -2.98
C ASP A 258 -14.03 21.86 -2.17
N LEU A 259 -14.28 20.74 -1.47
CA LEU A 259 -13.23 20.03 -0.76
C LEU A 259 -12.22 19.43 -1.75
N ALA A 260 -12.68 18.84 -2.85
CA ALA A 260 -11.81 18.34 -3.91
C ALA A 260 -10.95 19.48 -4.47
N LYS A 261 -11.55 20.62 -4.83
CA LYS A 261 -10.82 21.80 -5.33
C LYS A 261 -9.75 22.27 -4.35
N THR A 262 -10.08 22.36 -3.07
CA THR A 262 -9.15 22.75 -2.00
C THR A 262 -7.99 21.77 -1.89
N ARG A 263 -8.29 20.46 -1.83
CA ARG A 263 -7.29 19.40 -1.74
C ARG A 263 -6.38 19.37 -2.96
N ASN A 264 -6.91 19.45 -4.18
CA ASN A 264 -6.09 19.49 -5.39
C ASN A 264 -5.17 20.73 -5.41
N ALA A 265 -5.59 21.88 -4.88
CA ALA A 265 -4.76 23.08 -4.82
C ALA A 265 -3.52 22.90 -3.90
N ASP A 266 -3.64 22.15 -2.82
CA ASP A 266 -2.52 21.87 -1.90
C ASP A 266 -1.57 20.77 -2.38
N ILE A 267 -1.98 19.97 -3.35
CA ILE A 267 -1.21 18.86 -3.91
C ILE A 267 -0.55 19.27 -5.23
N LYS A 268 0.73 18.92 -5.41
CA LYS A 268 1.50 19.15 -6.64
C LYS A 268 1.31 18.04 -7.67
N GLY A 269 1.09 16.80 -7.23
CA GLY A 269 0.96 15.65 -8.12
C GLY A 269 0.62 14.36 -7.37
N PHE A 270 0.04 13.43 -8.11
CA PHE A 270 -0.33 12.08 -7.65
C PHE A 270 0.69 11.04 -8.15
N ILE A 271 1.10 10.13 -7.26
CA ILE A 271 2.02 9.02 -7.54
C ILE A 271 1.29 7.69 -7.33
N GLY A 272 1.01 6.95 -8.39
CA GLY A 272 0.47 5.60 -8.32
C GLY A 272 1.55 4.55 -8.60
N ILE A 273 1.89 3.72 -7.62
CA ILE A 273 2.71 2.52 -7.83
C ILE A 273 1.77 1.32 -7.77
N ASP A 274 1.40 0.81 -8.93
CA ASP A 274 0.39 -0.23 -9.11
C ASP A 274 -0.90 0.09 -8.32
N PRO A 275 -1.51 1.28 -8.55
CA PRO A 275 -2.54 1.82 -7.69
C PRO A 275 -3.79 0.93 -7.69
N ALA A 276 -4.30 0.61 -6.51
CA ALA A 276 -5.41 -0.33 -6.38
C ALA A 276 -6.68 0.17 -7.09
N GLY A 277 -7.26 -0.72 -7.87
CA GLY A 277 -8.51 -0.52 -8.60
C GLY A 277 -9.43 -1.71 -8.39
N VAL A 278 -9.75 -2.39 -9.49
CA VAL A 278 -10.67 -3.53 -9.50
C VAL A 278 -9.87 -4.82 -9.72
N PRO A 279 -9.60 -5.63 -8.68
CA PRO A 279 -8.94 -6.92 -8.85
C PRO A 279 -9.88 -7.91 -9.54
N TRP A 280 -9.40 -8.69 -10.50
CA TRP A 280 -10.16 -9.84 -10.97
C TRP A 280 -10.32 -10.86 -9.85
N LEU A 281 -11.52 -11.42 -9.68
CA LEU A 281 -11.78 -12.44 -8.66
C LEU A 281 -12.63 -13.59 -9.22
N PRO A 282 -12.34 -14.84 -8.83
CA PRO A 282 -13.14 -15.97 -9.27
C PRO A 282 -14.53 -15.94 -8.63
N GLY A 283 -15.56 -16.25 -9.42
CA GLY A 283 -16.97 -16.14 -9.00
C GLY A 283 -17.38 -17.00 -7.80
N PHE A 284 -16.62 -18.05 -7.45
CA PHE A 284 -16.92 -18.85 -6.24
C PHE A 284 -16.73 -18.07 -4.93
N LEU A 285 -15.97 -16.96 -4.97
CA LEU A 285 -15.86 -16.02 -3.86
C LEU A 285 -17.18 -15.26 -3.63
N ASP A 286 -18.09 -15.22 -4.60
CA ASP A 286 -19.46 -14.72 -4.42
C ASP A 286 -20.39 -15.79 -3.82
N SER A 287 -19.92 -16.47 -2.77
CA SER A 287 -20.74 -17.40 -1.97
C SER A 287 -20.98 -16.86 -0.57
N THR A 288 -22.03 -17.37 0.08
CA THR A 288 -22.47 -16.87 1.39
C THR A 288 -21.36 -16.94 2.44
N ILE A 289 -20.53 -17.99 2.44
CA ILE A 289 -19.45 -18.14 3.41
C ILE A 289 -18.36 -17.08 3.25
N PHE A 290 -17.95 -16.78 2.01
CA PHE A 290 -16.96 -15.73 1.73
C PHE A 290 -17.53 -14.34 2.01
N ARG A 291 -18.81 -14.08 1.69
CA ARG A 291 -19.51 -12.84 2.07
C ARG A 291 -19.60 -12.64 3.58
N MET A 292 -19.88 -13.70 4.34
CA MET A 292 -19.88 -13.65 5.81
C MET A 292 -18.50 -13.36 6.36
N MET A 293 -17.44 -14.00 5.83
CA MET A 293 -16.07 -13.72 6.24
C MET A 293 -15.68 -12.28 5.90
N ALA A 294 -15.93 -11.83 4.67
CA ALA A 294 -15.66 -10.46 4.20
C ALA A 294 -16.35 -9.37 5.04
N GLY A 295 -17.57 -9.64 5.53
CA GLY A 295 -18.31 -8.72 6.40
C GLY A 295 -17.99 -8.83 7.89
N SER A 296 -17.16 -9.79 8.29
CA SER A 296 -16.84 -10.09 9.69
C SER A 296 -16.04 -8.97 10.37
N GLN A 297 -15.91 -9.05 11.68
CA GLN A 297 -15.13 -8.12 12.52
C GLN A 297 -13.77 -8.71 12.90
N PHE A 298 -13.26 -9.64 12.09
CA PHE A 298 -11.96 -10.25 12.33
C PHE A 298 -10.82 -9.33 11.93
N PHE A 299 -9.73 -9.46 12.67
CA PHE A 299 -8.48 -8.79 12.40
C PHE A 299 -7.42 -9.84 12.11
N LEU A 300 -6.58 -9.58 11.11
CA LEU A 300 -5.44 -10.43 10.76
C LEU A 300 -4.18 -9.78 11.38
N PRO A 301 -3.62 -10.29 12.49
CA PRO A 301 -2.47 -9.68 13.16
C PRO A 301 -1.14 -10.16 12.57
N LEU A 302 -0.91 -9.87 11.29
CA LEU A 302 0.21 -10.44 10.53
C LEU A 302 1.58 -9.93 11.00
N ASP A 303 1.66 -8.69 11.50
CA ASP A 303 2.86 -8.14 12.12
C ASP A 303 3.25 -8.90 13.40
N PHE A 304 2.28 -9.25 14.25
CA PHE A 304 2.52 -10.08 15.42
C PHE A 304 3.00 -11.48 15.04
N ILE A 305 2.35 -12.11 14.05
CA ILE A 305 2.78 -13.43 13.56
C ILE A 305 4.22 -13.35 13.03
N SER A 306 4.50 -12.31 12.25
CA SER A 306 5.84 -12.04 11.72
C SER A 306 6.86 -11.81 12.85
N ASP A 307 6.52 -11.00 13.86
CA ASP A 307 7.40 -10.70 15.01
C ASP A 307 7.66 -11.90 15.91
N LYS A 308 6.66 -12.73 16.20
CA LYS A 308 6.79 -13.83 17.17
C LYS A 308 7.27 -15.14 16.57
N PHE A 309 6.99 -15.39 15.29
CA PHE A 309 7.30 -16.66 14.66
C PHE A 309 8.34 -16.50 13.55
N VAL A 310 8.09 -15.63 12.57
CA VAL A 310 9.00 -15.49 11.41
C VAL A 310 10.36 -14.97 11.86
N ARG A 311 10.42 -14.03 12.81
CA ARG A 311 11.69 -13.50 13.36
C ARG A 311 12.62 -14.57 13.93
N LEU A 312 12.08 -15.69 14.42
CA LEU A 312 12.87 -16.80 14.99
C LEU A 312 13.47 -17.72 13.92
N LEU A 313 12.98 -17.62 12.68
CA LEU A 313 13.43 -18.46 11.58
C LEU A 313 14.67 -17.88 10.92
N PRO A 314 15.65 -18.72 10.53
CA PRO A 314 16.79 -18.30 9.71
C PRO A 314 16.31 -17.61 8.41
N SER A 315 17.02 -16.56 7.99
CA SER A 315 16.71 -15.83 6.75
C SER A 315 16.64 -16.78 5.54
N THR A 316 17.59 -17.71 5.47
CA THR A 316 17.66 -18.76 4.43
C THR A 316 16.40 -19.59 4.29
N LEU A 317 15.79 -19.96 5.41
CA LEU A 317 14.55 -20.72 5.40
C LEU A 317 13.39 -19.87 4.88
N VAL A 318 13.30 -18.61 5.30
CA VAL A 318 12.21 -17.71 4.90
C VAL A 318 12.27 -17.39 3.43
N TYR A 319 13.41 -16.88 2.91
CA TYR A 319 13.47 -16.52 1.50
C TYR A 319 13.38 -17.75 0.59
N THR A 320 13.96 -18.90 0.95
CA THR A 320 13.85 -20.11 0.13
C THR A 320 12.40 -20.60 0.06
N SER A 321 11.66 -20.52 1.17
CA SER A 321 10.24 -20.90 1.19
C SER A 321 9.39 -19.95 0.34
N THR A 322 9.64 -18.65 0.43
CA THR A 322 8.97 -17.62 -0.37
C THR A 322 9.27 -17.83 -1.86
N ASP A 323 10.53 -18.00 -2.24
CA ASP A 323 10.95 -18.23 -3.63
C ASP A 323 10.37 -19.52 -4.20
N MET A 324 10.31 -20.61 -3.41
CA MET A 324 9.66 -21.85 -3.86
C MET A 324 8.16 -21.67 -4.07
N PHE A 325 7.47 -21.00 -3.15
CA PHE A 325 6.02 -20.80 -3.23
C PHE A 325 5.64 -19.92 -4.42
N PHE A 326 6.27 -18.75 -4.54
CA PHE A 326 5.99 -17.84 -5.65
C PHE A 326 6.58 -18.33 -6.97
N GLY A 327 7.76 -18.95 -6.98
CA GLY A 327 8.30 -19.59 -8.18
C GLY A 327 7.40 -20.69 -8.73
N PHE A 328 6.73 -21.46 -7.85
CA PHE A 328 5.72 -22.43 -8.28
C PHE A 328 4.49 -21.75 -8.90
N ILE A 329 4.00 -20.64 -8.31
CA ILE A 329 2.89 -19.86 -8.88
C ILE A 329 3.31 -19.25 -10.23
N ASN A 330 4.47 -18.61 -10.31
CA ASN A 330 5.01 -17.99 -11.53
C ASN A 330 5.11 -19.03 -12.67
N ALA A 331 5.45 -20.29 -12.36
CA ALA A 331 5.56 -21.37 -13.34
C ALA A 331 4.20 -21.95 -13.80
N LEU A 332 3.13 -21.74 -13.04
CA LEU A 332 1.76 -22.19 -13.37
C LEU A 332 0.86 -21.08 -13.91
N ALA A 333 1.25 -19.82 -13.73
CA ALA A 333 0.60 -18.69 -14.35
C ALA A 333 0.70 -18.80 -15.89
N SER A 334 -0.34 -18.36 -16.56
CA SER A 334 -0.41 -18.26 -18.02
C SER A 334 0.43 -17.08 -18.51
N ASP A 335 0.98 -17.19 -19.71
CA ASP A 335 1.59 -16.06 -20.42
C ASP A 335 0.53 -15.03 -20.85
N ASP A 336 -0.74 -15.45 -20.98
CA ASP A 336 -1.87 -14.56 -21.19
C ASP A 336 -2.31 -13.97 -19.85
N VAL A 337 -1.93 -12.71 -19.60
CA VAL A 337 -2.26 -11.97 -18.36
C VAL A 337 -3.76 -11.68 -18.24
N ASP A 338 -4.49 -11.72 -19.35
CA ASP A 338 -5.94 -11.49 -19.37
C ASP A 338 -6.72 -12.79 -19.10
N ASP A 339 -6.06 -13.96 -18.99
CA ASP A 339 -6.70 -15.22 -18.65
C ASP A 339 -7.18 -15.22 -17.17
N PRO A 340 -8.50 -15.29 -16.92
CA PRO A 340 -9.09 -15.19 -15.59
C PRO A 340 -8.94 -16.51 -14.81
N ASN A 341 -7.74 -16.82 -14.35
CA ASN A 341 -7.44 -18.01 -13.55
C ASN A 341 -6.78 -17.70 -12.19
N LEU A 342 -6.89 -18.64 -11.25
CA LEU A 342 -6.38 -18.47 -9.89
C LEU A 342 -4.86 -18.25 -9.83
N PHE A 343 -4.07 -18.90 -10.69
CA PHE A 343 -2.62 -18.76 -10.69
C PHE A 343 -2.20 -17.39 -11.23
N ASN A 344 -2.87 -16.87 -12.27
CA ASN A 344 -2.70 -15.50 -12.74
C ASN A 344 -3.03 -14.48 -11.65
N TYR A 345 -4.17 -14.65 -10.96
CA TYR A 345 -4.52 -13.81 -9.82
C TYR A 345 -3.48 -13.83 -8.70
N MET A 346 -2.90 -15.00 -8.41
CA MET A 346 -1.87 -15.18 -7.40
C MET A 346 -0.47 -14.78 -7.89
N ASN A 347 -0.28 -14.45 -9.17
CA ASN A 347 1.01 -14.09 -9.78
C ASN A 347 1.45 -12.65 -9.47
N PHE A 348 1.20 -12.21 -8.23
CA PHE A 348 1.42 -10.84 -7.75
C PHE A 348 2.84 -10.61 -7.22
N TRP A 349 3.71 -11.60 -7.28
CA TRP A 349 5.11 -11.50 -6.88
C TRP A 349 5.96 -12.37 -7.82
N LEU A 350 6.83 -11.74 -8.62
CA LEU A 350 7.84 -12.44 -9.41
C LEU A 350 9.10 -12.68 -8.58
N ALA A 351 9.39 -13.95 -8.27
CA ALA A 351 10.58 -14.31 -7.50
C ALA A 351 11.87 -13.86 -8.21
N GLU A 352 11.90 -13.91 -9.56
CA GLU A 352 13.06 -13.51 -10.35
C GLU A 352 13.42 -12.02 -10.23
N ASN A 353 12.43 -11.15 -10.01
CA ASN A 353 12.66 -9.71 -9.85
C ASN A 353 12.94 -9.32 -8.40
N MET A 354 12.86 -10.25 -7.45
CA MET A 354 13.16 -9.97 -6.05
C MET A 354 14.58 -10.42 -5.69
N ASP A 355 15.29 -9.64 -4.88
CA ASP A 355 16.46 -10.18 -4.18
C ASP A 355 15.96 -11.04 -3.01
N PRO A 356 16.46 -12.27 -2.80
CA PRO A 356 15.91 -13.16 -1.77
C PRO A 356 15.91 -12.54 -0.36
N LEU A 357 16.94 -11.77 0.00
CA LEU A 357 17.03 -11.11 1.31
C LEU A 357 16.07 -9.90 1.40
N MET A 358 15.76 -9.26 0.27
CA MET A 358 14.65 -8.31 0.19
C MET A 358 13.28 -9.00 0.36
N GLY A 359 13.12 -10.23 -0.12
CA GLY A 359 11.94 -11.04 0.12
C GLY A 359 11.76 -11.40 1.60
N ASP A 360 12.83 -11.83 2.28
CA ASP A 360 12.83 -12.04 3.74
C ASP A 360 12.51 -10.73 4.49
N TRP A 361 13.12 -9.62 4.10
CA TRP A 361 12.85 -8.29 4.66
C TRP A 361 11.36 -7.92 4.62
N LEU A 362 10.73 -8.09 3.46
CA LEU A 362 9.31 -7.79 3.27
C LEU A 362 8.45 -8.61 4.24
N VAL A 363 8.64 -9.93 4.26
CA VAL A 363 7.86 -10.86 5.11
C VAL A 363 8.09 -10.58 6.60
N ARG A 364 9.33 -10.26 6.99
CA ARG A 364 9.73 -10.11 8.39
C ARG A 364 9.39 -8.74 9.00
N TYR A 365 9.41 -7.68 8.19
CA TYR A 365 9.30 -6.31 8.73
C TYR A 365 8.22 -5.47 8.09
N SER A 366 7.87 -5.72 6.84
CA SER A 366 6.90 -4.90 6.11
C SER A 366 5.48 -5.44 6.23
N VAL A 367 5.28 -6.76 6.32
CA VAL A 367 3.95 -7.34 6.59
C VAL A 367 3.37 -6.78 7.89
N SER A 368 2.10 -6.38 7.83
CA SER A 368 1.34 -5.76 8.92
C SER A 368 -0.11 -6.21 8.92
N GLY A 369 -0.80 -5.97 10.04
CA GLY A 369 -2.18 -6.38 10.16
C GLY A 369 -3.17 -5.68 9.24
N ALA A 370 -4.36 -6.27 9.12
CA ALA A 370 -5.48 -5.70 8.37
C ALA A 370 -6.81 -6.20 8.93
N SER A 371 -7.84 -5.34 8.90
CA SER A 371 -9.22 -5.82 9.10
C SER A 371 -9.66 -6.65 7.90
N VAL A 372 -10.37 -7.75 8.18
CA VAL A 372 -10.96 -8.58 7.12
C VAL A 372 -11.97 -7.78 6.28
N ARG A 373 -12.60 -6.73 6.82
CA ARG A 373 -13.49 -5.85 6.04
C ARG A 373 -12.78 -5.05 4.96
N SER A 374 -11.50 -4.73 5.15
CA SER A 374 -10.70 -4.11 4.10
C SER A 374 -10.52 -5.06 2.90
N LEU A 375 -10.33 -6.35 3.16
CA LEU A 375 -10.33 -7.40 2.12
C LEU A 375 -11.73 -7.62 1.54
N GLY A 376 -12.76 -7.53 2.38
CA GLY A 376 -14.16 -7.59 1.96
C GLY A 376 -14.55 -6.47 0.99
N GLN A 377 -13.97 -5.28 1.15
CA GLN A 377 -14.14 -4.21 0.17
C GLN A 377 -13.58 -4.63 -1.18
N TYR A 378 -12.31 -5.06 -1.24
CA TYR A 378 -11.70 -5.52 -2.50
C TYR A 378 -12.46 -6.68 -3.14
N MET A 379 -13.01 -7.57 -2.31
CA MET A 379 -13.88 -8.63 -2.79
C MET A 379 -15.13 -8.09 -3.49
N ASP A 380 -15.82 -7.10 -2.91
CA ASP A 380 -16.95 -6.44 -3.55
C ASP A 380 -16.53 -5.68 -4.82
N LEU A 381 -15.40 -4.97 -4.79
CA LEU A 381 -14.90 -4.23 -5.95
C LEU A 381 -14.69 -5.16 -7.14
N GLY A 382 -13.97 -6.27 -6.92
CA GLY A 382 -13.63 -7.23 -7.96
C GLY A 382 -14.83 -8.03 -8.47
N LEU A 383 -15.68 -8.53 -7.58
CA LEU A 383 -16.87 -9.31 -7.96
C LEU A 383 -17.93 -8.46 -8.68
N LYS A 384 -17.98 -7.15 -8.41
CA LYS A 384 -18.95 -6.24 -9.01
C LYS A 384 -18.36 -5.36 -10.12
N ASN A 385 -17.07 -5.52 -10.40
CA ASN A 385 -16.31 -4.76 -11.39
C ASN A 385 -16.48 -3.23 -11.26
N VAL A 386 -16.42 -2.71 -10.03
CA VAL A 386 -16.58 -1.28 -9.74
C VAL A 386 -15.67 -0.84 -8.60
N ILE A 387 -15.28 0.45 -8.57
CA ILE A 387 -14.63 1.05 -7.40
C ILE A 387 -15.66 1.89 -6.64
N ARG A 388 -16.15 1.37 -5.51
CA ARG A 388 -17.15 2.01 -4.64
C ARG A 388 -16.81 1.84 -3.15
N GLU A 389 -17.53 2.56 -2.30
CA GLU A 389 -17.40 2.40 -0.85
C GLU A 389 -17.83 0.99 -0.39
N HIS A 390 -17.47 0.62 0.84
CA HIS A 390 -17.78 -0.69 1.39
C HIS A 390 -19.30 -0.93 1.49
N TYR A 391 -19.75 -2.09 1.04
CA TYR A 391 -21.18 -2.44 0.95
C TYR A 391 -21.94 -2.48 2.31
N LEU A 392 -21.23 -2.53 3.43
CA LEU A 392 -21.80 -2.46 4.79
C LEU A 392 -21.78 -1.05 5.40
N ASN A 393 -21.42 -0.01 4.64
CA ASN A 393 -21.63 1.37 5.09
C ASN A 393 -23.13 1.69 5.07
N GLY A 394 -23.57 2.59 5.94
CA GLY A 394 -24.98 2.93 6.15
C GLY A 394 -25.65 2.17 7.30
N GLU A 395 -26.58 2.83 7.97
CA GLU A 395 -27.32 2.25 9.11
C GLU A 395 -28.22 1.09 8.68
N GLU A 396 -28.69 1.13 7.43
CA GLU A 396 -29.54 0.12 6.81
C GLU A 396 -28.80 -1.20 6.53
N ASN A 397 -27.47 -1.21 6.61
CA ASN A 397 -26.63 -2.38 6.35
C ASN A 397 -26.02 -3.00 7.61
N PHE A 398 -26.40 -2.50 8.79
CA PHE A 398 -25.92 -2.99 10.10
C PHE A 398 -26.49 -4.38 10.51
N ILE A 399 -27.53 -4.90 9.84
CA ILE A 399 -28.20 -6.15 10.24
C ILE A 399 -27.41 -7.40 9.77
N PRO A 400 -27.19 -8.43 10.63
CA PRO A 400 -26.47 -9.66 10.26
C PRO A 400 -26.99 -10.36 8.99
N ALA A 401 -28.29 -10.24 8.68
CA ALA A 401 -28.88 -10.75 7.44
C ALA A 401 -28.28 -10.13 6.16
N LYS A 402 -27.74 -8.90 6.23
CA LYS A 402 -27.07 -8.22 5.12
C LYS A 402 -25.66 -8.74 4.88
N TRP A 403 -24.96 -9.23 5.91
CA TRP A 403 -23.63 -9.85 5.75
C TRP A 403 -23.70 -11.09 4.85
N MET A 404 -24.82 -11.81 4.87
CA MET A 404 -25.04 -13.01 4.03
C MET A 404 -25.42 -12.69 2.59
N LYS A 405 -26.09 -11.56 2.35
CA LYS A 405 -26.60 -11.16 1.02
C LYS A 405 -25.58 -10.41 0.17
N GLY A 406 -24.55 -9.83 0.79
CA GLY A 406 -23.60 -8.95 0.10
C GLY A 406 -24.20 -7.59 -0.24
N GLY A 407 -23.42 -6.76 -0.91
CA GLY A 407 -23.88 -5.47 -1.42
C GLY A 407 -24.91 -5.62 -2.53
N PRO A 408 -25.79 -4.61 -2.72
CA PRO A 408 -26.67 -4.59 -3.88
C PRO A 408 -25.84 -4.55 -5.17
N ALA A 409 -26.46 -4.99 -6.28
CA ALA A 409 -25.89 -4.81 -7.60
C ALA A 409 -25.58 -3.31 -7.83
N PRO A 410 -24.41 -2.98 -8.40
CA PRO A 410 -24.06 -1.59 -8.61
C PRO A 410 -25.09 -0.81 -9.42
N HIS A 411 -25.53 0.32 -8.88
CA HIS A 411 -26.41 1.24 -9.60
C HIS A 411 -26.00 2.69 -9.28
N PRO A 412 -24.88 3.18 -9.86
CA PRO A 412 -24.33 4.49 -9.56
C PRO A 412 -25.40 5.60 -9.62
N GLY A 413 -25.48 6.39 -8.53
CA GLY A 413 -26.46 7.47 -8.37
C GLY A 413 -27.83 7.04 -7.82
N ASN A 414 -28.14 5.74 -7.79
CA ASN A 414 -29.47 5.22 -7.40
C ASN A 414 -29.45 4.22 -6.25
N ASP A 415 -28.31 3.62 -5.92
CA ASP A 415 -28.18 2.62 -4.85
C ASP A 415 -27.72 3.19 -3.49
N GLY A 416 -27.45 4.50 -3.43
CA GLY A 416 -27.01 5.20 -2.23
C GLY A 416 -25.52 5.07 -1.91
N TYR A 417 -24.75 4.32 -2.71
CA TYR A 417 -23.32 4.14 -2.49
C TYR A 417 -22.47 5.17 -3.24
N TYR A 418 -21.35 5.56 -2.64
CA TYR A 418 -20.36 6.39 -3.31
C TYR A 418 -19.45 5.57 -4.25
N TYR A 419 -19.33 6.03 -5.49
CA TYR A 419 -18.47 5.44 -6.50
C TYR A 419 -17.22 6.28 -6.73
N TYR A 420 -16.06 5.77 -6.30
CA TYR A 420 -14.77 6.41 -6.53
C TYR A 420 -14.45 6.52 -8.02
N SER A 421 -14.79 5.48 -8.79
CA SER A 421 -14.61 5.43 -10.24
C SER A 421 -15.35 6.55 -10.98
N GLU A 422 -16.56 6.89 -10.52
CA GLU A 422 -17.40 7.93 -11.14
C GLU A 422 -17.03 9.37 -10.73
N ASN A 423 -16.09 9.52 -9.80
CA ASN A 423 -15.63 10.82 -9.30
C ASN A 423 -14.18 11.12 -9.68
N MET A 424 -13.53 10.26 -10.47
CA MET A 424 -12.11 10.40 -10.81
C MET A 424 -11.78 11.71 -11.52
N SER A 425 -12.73 12.27 -12.28
CA SER A 425 -12.60 13.58 -12.96
C SER A 425 -12.35 14.76 -12.01
N ARG A 426 -12.58 14.59 -10.70
CA ARG A 426 -12.22 15.57 -9.66
C ARG A 426 -10.73 15.62 -9.36
N MET A 427 -9.97 14.62 -9.79
CA MET A 427 -8.51 14.61 -9.69
C MET A 427 -7.92 15.43 -10.83
N THR A 428 -7.42 16.63 -10.52
CA THR A 428 -6.94 17.62 -11.50
C THR A 428 -5.43 17.85 -11.44
N VAL A 429 -4.74 17.16 -10.54
CA VAL A 429 -3.28 17.24 -10.42
C VAL A 429 -2.58 16.40 -11.52
N PRO A 430 -1.33 16.74 -11.87
CA PRO A 430 -0.45 15.86 -12.62
C PRO A 430 -0.35 14.48 -11.99
N MET A 431 -0.25 13.45 -12.82
CA MET A 431 -0.15 12.06 -12.38
C MET A 431 1.08 11.35 -12.94
N ILE A 432 1.69 10.48 -12.14
CA ILE A 432 2.53 9.40 -12.65
C ILE A 432 2.01 8.06 -12.11
N VAL A 433 1.85 7.08 -13.01
CA VAL A 433 1.45 5.72 -12.67
C VAL A 433 2.49 4.72 -13.18
N PHE A 434 2.83 3.75 -12.35
CA PHE A 434 3.64 2.59 -12.71
C PHE A 434 2.80 1.33 -12.51
N SER A 435 2.37 0.66 -13.57
CA SER A 435 1.67 -0.63 -13.47
C SER A 435 2.65 -1.78 -13.63
N SER A 436 2.35 -2.89 -12.96
CA SER A 436 3.08 -4.15 -13.15
C SER A 436 2.55 -4.91 -14.37
N ILE A 437 3.42 -5.66 -15.08
CA ILE A 437 3.02 -6.31 -16.34
C ILE A 437 2.17 -7.57 -16.11
N THR A 438 2.34 -8.27 -14.97
CA THR A 438 1.58 -9.51 -14.72
C THR A 438 0.08 -9.26 -14.52
N GLY A 439 -0.31 -8.03 -14.18
CA GLY A 439 -1.69 -7.64 -13.96
C GLY A 439 -2.39 -8.30 -12.77
N ALA A 440 -1.65 -9.06 -11.96
CA ALA A 440 -2.17 -9.74 -10.77
C ALA A 440 -2.54 -8.72 -9.69
N LEU A 441 -3.73 -8.86 -9.11
CA LEU A 441 -4.39 -7.88 -8.20
C LEU A 441 -4.75 -6.53 -8.84
N VAL A 442 -3.89 -6.00 -9.71
CA VAL A 442 -4.10 -4.71 -10.40
C VAL A 442 -3.66 -4.87 -11.85
N SER A 443 -4.60 -4.92 -12.80
CA SER A 443 -4.25 -4.98 -14.22
C SER A 443 -3.95 -3.58 -14.78
N PRO A 444 -2.97 -3.45 -15.70
CA PRO A 444 -2.77 -2.20 -16.45
C PRO A 444 -4.06 -1.71 -17.14
N GLN A 445 -4.85 -2.63 -17.68
CA GLN A 445 -6.12 -2.37 -18.36
C GLN A 445 -7.15 -1.77 -17.38
N ALA A 446 -7.36 -2.38 -16.22
CA ALA A 446 -8.27 -1.84 -15.21
C ALA A 446 -7.76 -0.51 -14.63
N THR A 447 -6.43 -0.34 -14.52
CA THR A 447 -5.83 0.93 -14.12
C THR A 447 -6.20 2.04 -15.11
N ASP A 448 -6.16 1.77 -16.41
CA ASP A 448 -6.60 2.73 -17.43
C ASP A 448 -8.10 2.99 -17.36
N GLU A 449 -8.90 1.93 -17.39
CA GLU A 449 -10.37 1.99 -17.42
C GLU A 449 -10.97 2.74 -16.23
N PHE A 450 -10.44 2.53 -15.02
CA PHE A 450 -11.03 3.08 -13.80
C PHE A 450 -10.34 4.32 -13.26
N ILE A 451 -9.08 4.59 -13.65
CA ILE A 451 -8.29 5.69 -13.07
C ILE A 451 -7.79 6.66 -14.15
N ILE A 452 -6.94 6.20 -15.08
CA ILE A 452 -6.22 7.09 -16.00
C ILE A 452 -7.16 7.75 -16.99
N SER A 453 -8.05 6.97 -17.63
CA SER A 453 -9.00 7.47 -18.61
C SER A 453 -10.11 8.33 -18.01
N LYS A 454 -10.43 8.13 -16.72
CA LYS A 454 -11.53 8.83 -16.02
C LYS A 454 -11.11 10.08 -15.26
N LYS A 455 -9.82 10.27 -14.96
CA LYS A 455 -9.37 11.50 -14.30
C LYS A 455 -9.41 12.70 -15.23
N ALA A 456 -9.35 13.92 -14.69
CA ALA A 456 -9.12 15.08 -15.54
C ALA A 456 -7.64 15.11 -15.97
N PRO A 457 -7.33 15.00 -17.27
CA PRO A 457 -5.96 14.79 -17.72
C PRO A 457 -5.15 16.09 -17.71
N THR A 458 -3.83 15.98 -17.65
CA THR A 458 -2.88 17.08 -17.73
C THR A 458 -1.76 16.73 -18.72
N ALA A 459 -1.06 17.73 -19.25
CA ALA A 459 0.09 17.52 -20.13
C ALA A 459 1.30 16.83 -19.45
N TYR A 460 1.24 16.63 -18.13
CA TYR A 460 2.30 16.06 -17.32
C TYR A 460 1.95 14.66 -16.81
N ASP A 461 0.83 14.09 -17.27
CA ASP A 461 0.47 12.75 -16.89
C ASP A 461 1.38 11.72 -17.58
N GLN A 462 1.87 10.74 -16.82
CA GLN A 462 2.69 9.66 -17.34
C GLN A 462 2.19 8.31 -16.83
N TRP A 463 2.15 7.33 -17.72
CA TRP A 463 1.78 5.95 -17.36
C TRP A 463 2.81 4.98 -17.93
N TYR A 464 3.51 4.30 -17.03
CA TYR A 464 4.48 3.28 -17.36
C TYR A 464 3.93 1.90 -17.03
N VAL A 465 4.17 0.92 -17.90
CA VAL A 465 3.99 -0.50 -17.60
C VAL A 465 5.38 -1.14 -17.57
N ILE A 466 5.81 -1.60 -16.39
CA ILE A 466 7.19 -2.06 -16.19
C ILE A 466 7.27 -3.57 -16.44
N SER A 467 8.01 -3.95 -17.47
CA SER A 467 8.26 -5.35 -17.81
C SER A 467 9.02 -6.11 -16.72
N GLY A 468 8.72 -7.41 -16.58
CA GLY A 468 9.35 -8.27 -15.58
C GLY A 468 9.07 -7.82 -14.15
N THR A 469 7.88 -7.26 -13.89
CA THR A 469 7.42 -6.92 -12.54
C THR A 469 6.02 -7.45 -12.26
N ALA A 470 5.76 -7.80 -11.01
CA ALA A 470 4.41 -7.99 -10.48
C ALA A 470 4.12 -7.01 -9.33
N HIS A 471 2.90 -7.08 -8.79
CA HIS A 471 2.35 -6.15 -7.81
C HIS A 471 3.27 -5.88 -6.60
N VAL A 472 3.92 -6.90 -6.05
CA VAL A 472 4.75 -6.77 -4.85
C VAL A 472 6.17 -6.31 -5.18
N ASP A 473 6.78 -6.88 -6.21
CA ASP A 473 8.18 -6.61 -6.55
C ASP A 473 8.38 -5.32 -7.35
N ILE A 474 7.33 -4.71 -7.91
CA ILE A 474 7.46 -3.41 -8.61
C ILE A 474 7.99 -2.29 -7.69
N VAL A 475 7.68 -2.34 -6.39
CA VAL A 475 8.03 -1.25 -5.43
C VAL A 475 9.36 -1.47 -4.71
N MET A 476 9.84 -2.70 -4.60
CA MET A 476 11.08 -3.02 -3.87
C MET A 476 11.97 -4.11 -4.50
N GLY A 477 11.62 -4.59 -5.69
CA GLY A 477 12.43 -5.52 -6.48
C GLY A 477 13.52 -4.82 -7.30
N LYS A 478 14.25 -5.59 -8.12
CA LYS A 478 15.42 -5.17 -8.90
C LYS A 478 15.10 -4.07 -9.92
N LYS A 479 13.86 -4.03 -10.43
CA LYS A 479 13.36 -2.97 -11.33
C LYS A 479 13.04 -1.65 -10.62
N ALA A 480 12.78 -1.65 -9.32
CA ALA A 480 12.47 -0.41 -8.59
C ALA A 480 13.63 0.62 -8.65
N PRO A 481 14.87 0.29 -8.25
CA PRO A 481 15.99 1.23 -8.28
C PRO A 481 16.54 1.54 -9.68
N THR A 482 16.27 0.68 -10.66
CA THR A 482 16.83 0.78 -12.02
C THR A 482 15.88 1.43 -13.03
N VAL A 483 14.57 1.33 -12.82
CA VAL A 483 13.54 1.85 -13.74
C VAL A 483 12.58 2.80 -13.02
N LEU A 484 11.88 2.32 -11.98
CA LEU A 484 10.83 3.09 -11.31
C LEU A 484 11.39 4.38 -10.69
N PHE A 485 12.44 4.27 -9.86
CA PHE A 485 13.00 5.41 -9.14
C PHE A 485 13.49 6.49 -10.11
N PRO A 486 14.35 6.20 -11.12
CA PRO A 486 14.77 7.22 -12.10
C PRO A 486 13.62 7.90 -12.85
N CYS A 487 12.60 7.14 -13.27
CA CYS A 487 11.43 7.71 -13.96
C CYS A 487 10.64 8.63 -13.02
N LEU A 488 10.42 8.19 -11.77
CA LEU A 488 9.76 9.00 -10.75
C LEU A 488 10.53 10.29 -10.47
N GLY A 489 11.85 10.24 -10.28
CA GLY A 489 12.65 11.45 -10.02
C GLY A 489 12.65 12.44 -11.17
N ALA A 490 12.69 11.96 -12.42
CA ALA A 490 12.60 12.81 -13.60
C ALA A 490 11.24 13.54 -13.69
N TRP A 491 10.15 12.81 -13.41
CA TRP A 491 8.81 13.38 -13.36
C TRP A 491 8.65 14.37 -12.21
N LEU A 492 9.08 14.01 -10.99
CA LEU A 492 9.04 14.88 -9.82
C LEU A 492 9.78 16.18 -10.08
N LYS A 493 10.99 16.13 -10.66
CA LYS A 493 11.76 17.34 -11.01
C LYS A 493 10.99 18.26 -11.96
N THR A 494 10.31 17.67 -12.94
CA THR A 494 9.53 18.41 -13.95
C THR A 494 8.30 19.08 -13.31
N VAL A 495 7.53 18.33 -12.54
CA VAL A 495 6.28 18.83 -11.92
C VAL A 495 6.58 19.78 -10.75
N ASP A 496 7.65 19.55 -9.98
CA ASP A 496 8.00 20.39 -8.85
C ASP A 496 8.39 21.81 -9.27
N ALA A 497 8.92 21.97 -10.49
CA ALA A 497 9.27 23.25 -11.10
C ALA A 497 8.05 24.08 -11.55
N LEU A 498 6.85 23.50 -11.58
CA LEU A 498 5.64 24.23 -11.97
C LEU A 498 5.22 25.23 -10.88
N PRO A 499 4.77 26.44 -11.26
CA PRO A 499 4.32 27.46 -10.29
C PRO A 499 3.00 27.08 -9.60
N GLY A 500 2.22 26.20 -10.23
CA GLY A 500 0.87 25.80 -9.82
C GLY A 500 0.49 24.48 -10.50
N ASN A 501 -0.74 24.00 -10.26
CA ASN A 501 -1.25 22.89 -11.09
C ASN A 501 -1.44 23.39 -12.52
N PRO A 502 -1.03 22.59 -13.53
CA PRO A 502 -1.21 22.95 -14.93
C PRO A 502 -2.69 22.92 -15.31
N THR A 503 -3.01 23.50 -16.46
CA THR A 503 -4.34 23.40 -17.06
C THR A 503 -4.62 21.97 -17.48
N ASN A 504 -5.88 21.53 -17.29
CA ASN A 504 -6.31 20.23 -17.75
C ASN A 504 -6.34 20.18 -19.29
N THR A 505 -6.06 19.01 -19.84
CA THR A 505 -6.15 18.70 -21.27
C THR A 505 -7.40 17.86 -21.54
N THR A 506 -7.54 17.34 -22.76
CA THR A 506 -8.62 16.41 -23.15
C THR A 506 -8.14 14.97 -23.35
N THR A 507 -6.82 14.74 -23.34
CA THR A 507 -6.23 13.45 -23.71
C THR A 507 -5.56 12.82 -22.49
N PRO A 508 -6.03 11.65 -22.02
CA PRO A 508 -5.37 10.87 -20.97
C PRO A 508 -3.93 10.48 -21.33
N ALA A 509 -3.15 10.10 -20.31
CA ALA A 509 -1.80 9.57 -20.53
C ALA A 509 -1.85 8.29 -21.38
N SER A 510 -0.98 8.21 -22.39
CA SER A 510 -0.76 6.98 -23.14
C SER A 510 0.18 6.04 -22.39
N ARG A 511 -0.03 4.73 -22.56
CA ARG A 511 0.85 3.67 -22.06
C ARG A 511 2.29 3.82 -22.58
N ILE A 512 3.26 3.67 -21.70
CA ILE A 512 4.69 3.62 -22.00
C ILE A 512 5.28 2.32 -21.45
N ASP A 513 5.67 1.40 -22.31
CA ASP A 513 6.32 0.15 -21.89
C ASP A 513 7.81 0.38 -21.56
N ARG A 514 8.30 -0.21 -20.45
CA ARG A 514 9.67 -0.04 -19.95
C ARG A 514 10.34 -1.31 -19.47
#